data_AF-A0A496B4F9-F1
#
_entry.id   AF-A0A496B4F9-F1
#
_cell.length_a   1.000
_cell.length_b   1.000
_cell.length_c   1.000
_cell.angle_alpha   90.00
_cell.angle_beta   90.00
_cell.angle_gamma   90.00
#
_symmetry.space_group_name_H-M   'P 1'
#
loop_
_entity.id
_entity.type
_entity.pdbx_description
1 polymer ?
#
loop_
_entity_poly.entity_id
_entity_poly.type
_entity_poly.pdbx_seq_one_letter_code
_entity_poly.pdbx_strand_id
1 'polypeptide(L)' 'MAQTMAEVLLEQGIERGARETTIENTLAVLKARFPHADVNAVKPTLEAIADLTRLKQLNLNASLAPSFRAFQQGLET' A
#
# COMPACT_ATOMS: atom_id res chain seq x y z
N MET A 1 -14.21 19.62 22.22
CA MET A 1 -13.10 19.14 23.07
C MET A 1 -11.88 19.03 22.18
N ALA A 2 -10.73 19.60 22.56
CA ALA A 2 -9.49 19.49 21.79
C ALA A 2 -8.81 18.16 22.18
N GLN A 3 -8.45 17.34 21.18
CA GLN A 3 -7.62 16.15 21.39
C GLN A 3 -6.28 16.54 22.03
N THR A 4 -5.78 15.74 22.97
CA THR A 4 -4.46 15.97 23.56
C THR A 4 -3.35 15.61 22.57
N MET A 5 -2.17 16.22 22.69
CA MET A 5 -1.01 15.90 21.83
C MET A 5 -0.62 14.41 21.87
N ALA A 6 -0.88 13.72 22.98
CA ALA A 6 -0.63 12.29 23.11
C ALA A 6 -1.58 11.45 22.25
N GLU A 7 -2.87 11.80 22.20
CA GLU A 7 -3.87 11.12 21.36
C GLU A 7 -3.54 11.30 19.87
N VAL A 8 -3.18 12.53 19.46
CA VAL A 8 -2.79 12.82 18.07
C VAL A 8 -1.56 12.02 17.64
N LEU A 9 -0.52 11.93 18.49
CA LEU A 9 0.69 11.15 18.18
C LEU A 9 0.41 9.65 18.08
N LEU A 10 -0.48 9.13 18.93
CA LEU A 10 -0.88 7.73 18.89
C LEU A 10 -1.64 7.41 17.60
N GLU A 11 -2.61 8.24 17.23
CA GLU A 11 -3.40 8.07 15.99
C GLU A 11 -2.51 8.10 14.75
N GLN A 12 -1.56 9.04 14.68
CA GLN A 12 -0.57 9.09 13.60
C GLN A 12 0.33 7.85 13.55
N GLY A 13 0.74 7.34 14.71
CA GLY A 13 1.53 6.12 14.80
C GLY A 13 0.79 4.89 14.28
N ILE A 14 -0.49 4.75 14.65
CA ILE A 14 -1.37 3.67 14.18
C ILE A 14 -1.57 3.77 12.66
N GLU A 15 -1.86 4.97 12.16
CA GLU A 15 -2.08 5.19 10.73
C GLU A 15 -0.83 4.86 9.91
N ARG A 16 0.34 5.33 10.37
CA ARG A 16 1.63 5.02 9.75
C ARG A 16 1.93 3.52 9.75
N GLY A 17 1.72 2.83 10.87
CA GLY A 17 1.92 1.39 10.96
C GLY A 17 0.99 0.60 10.03
N ALA A 18 -0.30 1.00 9.96
CA ALA A 18 -1.26 0.40 9.04
C ALA A 18 -0.85 0.61 7.57
N ARG A 19 -0.30 1.77 7.27
CA ARG A 19 0.21 2.13 5.94
C ARG A 19 1.39 1.26 5.53
N GLU A 20 2.42 1.19 6.38
CA GLU A 20 3.62 0.36 6.12
C GLU A 20 3.23 -1.12 5.94
N THR A 21 2.40 -1.65 6.84
CA THR A 21 1.89 -3.03 6.75
C THR A 21 1.13 -3.28 5.45
N THR A 22 0.31 -2.32 5.00
CA THR A 22 -0.47 -2.48 3.75
C THR A 22 0.44 -2.52 2.52
N ILE A 23 1.50 -1.70 2.50
CA ILE A 23 2.50 -1.68 1.43
C ILE A 23 3.24 -3.02 1.39
N GLU A 24 3.71 -3.52 2.54
CA GLU A 24 4.41 -4.80 2.64
C GLU A 24 3.53 -5.98 2.17
N ASN A 25 2.27 -6.00 2.60
CA ASN A 25 1.30 -7.01 2.17
C ASN A 25 1.06 -6.96 0.65
N THR A 26 0.93 -5.76 0.08
CA THR A 26 0.76 -5.57 -1.37
C THR A 26 1.95 -6.16 -2.13
N LEU A 27 3.18 -5.84 -1.71
CA LEU A 27 4.40 -6.36 -2.33
C LEU A 27 4.53 -7.88 -2.17
N ALA A 28 4.15 -8.44 -1.02
CA ALA A 28 4.15 -9.88 -0.79
C ALA A 28 3.20 -10.62 -1.73
N VAL A 29 1.98 -10.10 -1.92
CA VAL A 29 1.00 -10.64 -2.87
C VAL A 29 1.53 -10.58 -4.30
N LEU A 30 2.07 -9.44 -4.72
CA LEU A 30 2.61 -9.28 -6.07
C LEU A 30 3.78 -10.24 -6.33
N LYS A 31 4.68 -10.42 -5.36
CA LYS A 31 5.81 -11.35 -5.46
C LYS A 31 5.32 -12.81 -5.55
N ALA A 32 4.28 -13.18 -4.81
CA ALA A 32 3.70 -14.51 -4.88
C ALA A 32 3.03 -14.80 -6.22
N ARG A 33 2.31 -13.83 -6.78
CA ARG A 33 1.56 -13.99 -8.05
C ARG A 33 2.43 -13.83 -9.29
N PHE A 34 3.45 -12.97 -9.21
CA PHE A 34 4.30 -12.58 -10.34
C PHE A 34 5.79 -12.75 -9.98
N PRO A 35 6.27 -13.99 -9.75
CA PRO A 35 7.62 -14.26 -9.21
C PRO A 35 8.77 -13.80 -10.12
N HIS A 36 8.50 -13.59 -11.41
CA HIS A 36 9.48 -13.10 -12.39
C HIS A 36 9.41 -11.59 -12.64
N ALA A 37 8.47 -10.87 -12.01
CA ALA A 37 8.35 -9.44 -12.15
C ALA A 37 9.26 -8.69 -11.15
N ASP A 38 9.74 -7.51 -11.53
CA ASP A 38 10.44 -6.62 -10.60
C ASP A 38 9.45 -5.87 -9.70
N VAL A 39 8.90 -6.58 -8.72
CA VAL A 39 7.88 -6.07 -7.80
C VAL A 39 8.38 -4.90 -6.95
N ASN A 40 9.68 -4.82 -6.70
CA ASN A 40 10.24 -3.72 -5.91
C ASN A 40 10.18 -2.38 -6.66
N ALA A 41 10.05 -2.38 -7.99
CA ALA A 41 9.92 -1.16 -8.79
C ALA A 41 8.70 -0.32 -8.43
N VAL A 42 7.61 -0.93 -7.93
CA VAL A 42 6.39 -0.21 -7.55
C VAL A 42 6.40 0.29 -6.11
N LYS A 43 7.39 -0.13 -5.29
CA LYS A 43 7.46 0.24 -3.88
C LYS A 43 7.51 1.77 -3.67
N PRO A 44 8.36 2.56 -4.38
CA PRO A 44 8.39 4.01 -4.20
C PRO A 44 7.04 4.67 -4.51
N THR A 45 6.31 4.17 -5.52
CA THR A 45 4.98 4.66 -5.86
C THR A 45 3.97 4.38 -4.75
N LEU A 46 3.98 3.17 -4.18
CA LEU A 46 3.15 2.84 -3.02
C LEU A 46 3.51 3.69 -1.80
N GLU A 47 4.80 3.92 -1.56
CA GLU A 47 5.32 4.78 -0.49
C GLU A 47 5.05 6.28 -0.71
N ALA A 48 4.61 6.70 -1.90
CA ALA A 48 4.14 8.07 -2.15
C ALA A 48 2.64 8.26 -1.84
N ILE A 49 1.86 7.18 -1.72
CA ILE A 49 0.41 7.27 -1.49
C ILE A 49 0.13 7.52 -0.01
N ALA A 50 -0.26 8.74 0.37
CA ALA A 50 -0.62 9.06 1.74
C ALA A 50 -1.96 8.41 2.17
N ASP A 51 -2.88 8.22 1.21
CA ASP A 51 -4.22 7.72 1.47
C ASP A 51 -4.23 6.20 1.77
N LEU A 52 -4.51 5.85 3.03
CA LEU A 52 -4.57 4.45 3.49
C LEU A 52 -5.70 3.67 2.81
N THR A 53 -6.81 4.32 2.47
CA THR A 53 -7.94 3.67 1.80
C THR A 53 -7.55 3.21 0.39
N ARG A 54 -6.85 4.07 -0.36
CA ARG A 54 -6.29 3.78 -1.68
C ARG A 54 -5.27 2.65 -1.61
N LEU A 55 -4.41 2.64 -0.59
CA LEU A 55 -3.46 1.52 -0.38
C LEU A 55 -4.18 0.20 -0.11
N LYS A 56 -5.25 0.20 0.69
CA LYS A 56 -6.07 -1.02 0.91
C LYS A 56 -6.73 -1.50 -0.39
N GLN A 57 -7.24 -0.60 -1.22
CA GLN A 57 -7.79 -0.95 -2.54
C GLN A 57 -6.72 -1.52 -3.46
N LEU A 58 -5.52 -0.94 -3.48
CA LEU A 58 -4.39 -1.48 -4.24
C LEU A 58 -3.97 -2.86 -3.76
N ASN A 59 -3.97 -3.13 -2.44
CA ASN A 59 -3.70 -4.46 -1.91
C ASN A 59 -4.73 -5.51 -2.40
N LEU A 60 -6.02 -5.15 -2.45
CA LEU A 60 -7.05 -6.01 -3.05
C LEU A 60 -6.80 -6.21 -4.54
N ASN A 61 -6.52 -5.14 -5.27
CA ASN A 61 -6.24 -5.18 -6.71
C ASN A 61 -4.99 -6.01 -7.03
N ALA A 62 -3.98 -6.02 -6.17
CA ALA A 62 -2.80 -6.87 -6.33
C ALA A 62 -3.15 -8.35 -6.37
N SER A 63 -4.23 -8.77 -5.69
CA SER A 63 -4.75 -10.16 -5.73
C SER A 63 -5.62 -10.45 -6.94
N LEU A 64 -6.23 -9.43 -7.54
CA LEU A 64 -7.20 -9.56 -8.64
C LEU A 64 -6.62 -9.24 -10.02
N ALA A 65 -5.52 -8.48 -10.08
CA ALA A 65 -4.94 -8.03 -11.34
C ALA A 65 -4.58 -9.21 -12.25
N PRO A 66 -4.87 -9.14 -13.56
CA PRO A 66 -4.57 -10.24 -14.48
C PRO A 66 -3.07 -10.35 -14.79
N SER A 67 -2.28 -9.31 -14.54
CA SER A 67 -0.83 -9.28 -14.70
C SER A 67 -0.20 -8.20 -13.82
N PHE A 68 1.12 -8.29 -13.61
CA PHE A 68 1.87 -7.22 -12.94
C PHE A 68 1.75 -5.88 -13.68
N ARG A 69 1.76 -5.90 -15.01
CA ARG A 69 1.57 -4.69 -15.84
C ARG A 69 0.20 -4.05 -15.63
N ALA A 70 -0.85 -4.86 -15.57
CA ALA A 70 -2.21 -4.35 -15.30
C ALA A 70 -2.32 -3.72 -13.90
N PHE A 71 -1.62 -4.28 -12.91
CA PHE A 71 -1.50 -3.66 -11.60
C PHE A 71 -0.77 -2.31 -11.67
N GLN A 72 0.35 -2.22 -12.39
CA GLN A 72 1.10 -0.97 -12.56
C GLN A 72 0.25 0.13 -13.19
N GLN A 73 -0.55 -0.18 -14.21
CA GLN A 73 -1.47 0.78 -14.82
C GLN A 73 -2.51 1.31 -13.82
N GLY A 74 -2.92 0.48 -12.86
CA GLY A 74 -3.82 0.89 -11.77
C GLY A 74 -3.18 1.81 -10.73
N LEU A 75 -1.84 1.94 -10.69
CA LEU A 75 -1.15 2.91 -9.83
C LEU A 75 -1.12 4.32 -10.42
N GLU A 76 -1.22 4.43 -11.75
CA GLU A 76 -1.15 5.70 -12.48
C GLU A 76 -2.51 6.44 -12.52
N THR A 77 -3.59 5.78 -12.09
CA THR A 77 -4.96 6.33 -12.01
C THR A 77 -5.24 6.88 -10.63
#